data_AF-A0AAJ5NNC9-F1
#
_entry.id   AF-A0AAJ5NNC9-F1
#
_cell.length_a   1.000
_cell.length_b   1.000
_cell.length_c   1.000
_cell.angle_alpha   90.00
_cell.angle_beta   90.00
_cell.angle_gamma   90.00
#
_symmetry.space_group_name_H-M   'P 1'
#
loop_
_entity.id
_entity.type
_entity.pdbx_description
1 polymer ?
#
loop_
_entity_poly.entity_id
_entity_poly.type
_entity_poly.pdbx_seq_one_letter_code
_entity_poly.pdbx_strand_id
1 'polypeptide(L)'
;MHQSHFISKHYDDVADDLQKFQVNRLGKEAKYVLASSYVHLDNLSEEQKSSVLNTITPSSEENLLDYWIYLGRGDYKKSLDLAQNIGDDQLTLHAYTNLYEQTREDKNMKGAKKQKKLSEYRKEIEELSKKLGVKVGEEKDE
;
A
#
# COMPACT_ATOMS: atom_id res chain seq x y z
N MET A 1 -23.80 -5.42 10.72
CA MET A 1 -22.70 -5.62 9.75
C MET A 1 -23.13 -5.39 8.29
N HIS A 2 -24.09 -4.52 7.97
CA HIS A 2 -24.57 -4.34 6.58
C HIS A 2 -23.95 -3.16 5.83
N GLN A 3 -23.50 -2.10 6.53
CA GLN A 3 -22.96 -0.90 5.88
C GLN A 3 -21.53 -1.09 5.34
N SER A 4 -20.64 -1.74 6.08
CA SER A 4 -19.25 -1.99 5.66
C SER A 4 -19.16 -2.88 4.41
N HIS A 5 -19.96 -3.95 4.32
CA HIS A 5 -19.99 -4.80 3.12
C HIS A 5 -20.51 -4.06 1.88
N PHE A 6 -21.53 -3.22 2.04
CA PHE A 6 -22.08 -2.43 0.93
C PHE A 6 -21.06 -1.41 0.42
N ILE A 7 -20.36 -0.75 1.34
CA ILE A 7 -19.33 0.24 1.05
C ILE A 7 -18.11 -0.42 0.37
N SER A 8 -17.62 -1.57 0.87
CA SER A 8 -16.52 -2.33 0.24
C SER A 8 -16.82 -2.69 -1.20
N LYS A 9 -18.03 -3.21 -1.46
CA LYS A 9 -18.46 -3.61 -2.81
C LYS A 9 -18.38 -2.44 -3.81
N HIS A 10 -18.73 -1.23 -3.38
CA HIS A 10 -18.62 -0.06 -4.23
C HIS A 10 -17.18 0.33 -4.57
N TYR A 11 -16.24 0.16 -3.62
CA TYR A 11 -14.83 0.42 -3.90
C TYR A 11 -14.21 -0.63 -4.82
N ASP A 12 -14.60 -1.89 -4.65
CA ASP A 12 -14.20 -2.98 -5.54
C ASP A 12 -14.68 -2.71 -6.99
N ASP A 13 -15.95 -2.34 -7.16
CA ASP A 13 -16.52 -2.02 -8.48
C ASP A 13 -15.78 -0.85 -9.16
N VAL A 14 -15.45 0.21 -8.41
CA VAL A 14 -14.69 1.36 -8.92
C VAL A 14 -13.25 0.98 -9.26
N ALA A 15 -12.60 0.18 -8.41
CA ALA A 15 -11.26 -0.32 -8.66
C ALA A 15 -11.23 -1.17 -9.93
N ASP A 16 -12.20 -2.07 -10.10
CA ASP A 16 -12.38 -2.91 -11.29
C ASP A 16 -12.56 -2.09 -12.57
N ASP A 17 -13.37 -1.03 -12.49
CA ASP A 17 -13.63 -0.19 -13.64
C ASP A 17 -12.42 0.63 -14.09
N LEU A 18 -11.60 1.08 -13.15
CA LEU A 18 -10.47 1.97 -13.43
C LEU A 18 -9.13 1.23 -13.56
N GLN A 19 -9.00 0.01 -13.02
CA GLN A 19 -7.76 -0.76 -13.09
C GLN A 19 -7.34 -1.14 -14.52
N LYS A 20 -8.32 -1.22 -15.44
CA LYS A 20 -8.09 -1.49 -16.87
C LYS A 20 -7.26 -0.43 -17.59
N PHE A 21 -7.13 0.77 -17.01
CA PHE A 21 -6.34 1.85 -17.57
C PHE A 21 -4.94 1.92 -16.95
N GLN A 22 -3.95 2.23 -17.78
CA GLN A 22 -2.61 2.57 -17.30
C GLN A 22 -2.67 3.81 -16.41
N VAL A 23 -1.89 3.82 -15.31
CA VAL A 23 -1.91 4.91 -14.31
C VAL A 23 -1.65 6.27 -14.95
N ASN A 24 -0.72 6.35 -15.90
CA ASN A 24 -0.37 7.58 -16.63
C ASN A 24 -1.45 8.06 -17.63
N ARG A 25 -2.49 7.28 -17.89
CA ARG A 25 -3.62 7.66 -18.75
C ARG A 25 -4.83 8.14 -17.95
N LEU A 26 -4.82 7.97 -16.64
CA LEU A 26 -5.88 8.45 -15.77
C LEU A 26 -5.73 9.95 -15.56
N GLY A 27 -6.83 10.69 -15.73
CA GLY A 27 -6.90 12.08 -15.29
C GLY A 27 -6.83 12.16 -13.76
N LYS A 28 -6.41 13.31 -13.23
CA LYS A 28 -6.19 13.51 -11.79
C LYS A 28 -7.39 13.15 -10.91
N GLU A 29 -8.61 13.48 -11.33
CA GLU A 29 -9.83 13.11 -10.61
C GLU A 29 -10.05 11.59 -10.57
N ALA A 30 -9.83 10.89 -11.67
CA ALA A 30 -9.93 9.44 -11.71
C ALA A 30 -8.83 8.77 -10.87
N LYS A 31 -7.61 9.34 -10.85
CA LYS A 31 -6.54 8.90 -9.95
C LYS A 31 -6.95 9.06 -8.48
N TYR A 32 -7.54 10.19 -8.12
CA TYR A 32 -8.03 10.43 -6.77
C TYR A 32 -9.06 9.38 -6.35
N VAL A 33 -10.10 9.17 -7.16
CA VAL A 33 -11.15 8.18 -6.89
C VAL A 33 -10.58 6.77 -6.77
N LEU A 34 -9.66 6.37 -7.67
CA LEU A 34 -9.04 5.05 -7.63
C LEU A 34 -8.11 4.87 -6.41
N ALA A 35 -7.28 5.88 -6.11
CA ALA A 35 -6.40 5.87 -4.94
C ALA A 35 -7.21 5.74 -3.65
N SER A 36 -8.26 6.54 -3.47
CA SER A 36 -9.15 6.46 -2.31
C SER A 36 -9.82 5.09 -2.20
N SER A 37 -10.26 4.52 -3.32
CA SER A 37 -10.84 3.16 -3.34
C SER A 37 -9.82 2.11 -2.87
N TYR A 38 -8.57 2.18 -3.34
CA TYR A 38 -7.52 1.26 -2.89
C TYR A 38 -7.14 1.45 -1.42
N VAL A 39 -7.16 2.67 -0.88
CA VAL A 39 -6.96 2.88 0.57
C VAL A 39 -8.05 2.20 1.38
N HIS A 40 -9.31 2.27 0.92
CA HIS A 40 -10.41 1.57 1.60
C HIS A 40 -10.25 0.04 1.58
N LEU A 41 -9.67 -0.51 0.51
CA LEU A 41 -9.45 -1.95 0.32
C LEU A 41 -8.15 -2.47 0.95
N ASP A 42 -7.29 -1.58 1.45
CA ASP A 42 -6.03 -1.98 2.09
C ASP A 42 -6.25 -2.72 3.42
N ASN A 43 -5.23 -3.44 3.90
CA ASN A 43 -5.23 -4.16 5.18
C ASN A 43 -4.93 -3.26 6.40
N LEU A 44 -4.75 -1.96 6.21
CA LEU A 44 -4.69 -0.96 7.29
C LEU A 44 -5.91 -1.04 8.24
N SER A 45 -5.72 -0.61 9.49
CA SER A 45 -6.85 -0.43 10.42
C SER A 45 -7.77 0.69 9.92
N GLU A 46 -9.05 0.66 10.31
CA GLU A 46 -10.00 1.72 9.93
C GLU A 46 -9.57 3.12 10.38
N GLU A 47 -8.85 3.23 11.50
CA GLU A 47 -8.27 4.49 11.99
C GLU A 47 -7.12 4.97 11.07
N GLN A 48 -6.26 4.05 10.64
CA GLN A 48 -5.18 4.35 9.69
C GLN A 48 -5.74 4.74 8.32
N LYS A 49 -6.75 4.01 7.82
CA LYS A 49 -7.45 4.35 6.57
C LYS A 49 -8.06 5.74 6.64
N SER A 50 -8.79 6.05 7.71
CA SER A 50 -9.37 7.38 7.93
C SER A 50 -8.30 8.47 7.94
N SER A 51 -7.18 8.23 8.63
CA SER A 51 -6.05 9.17 8.68
C SER A 51 -5.46 9.43 7.30
N VAL A 52 -5.27 8.39 6.48
CA VAL A 52 -4.79 8.50 5.09
C VAL A 52 -5.81 9.22 4.20
N LEU A 53 -7.10 8.87 4.30
CA LEU A 53 -8.14 9.48 3.47
C LEU A 53 -8.34 10.97 3.78
N ASN A 54 -7.99 11.41 4.99
CA ASN A 54 -7.99 12.83 5.35
C ASN A 54 -6.83 13.60 4.68
N THR A 55 -5.77 12.93 4.21
CA THR A 55 -4.62 13.57 3.53
C THR A 55 -4.70 13.43 2.00
N ILE A 56 -5.45 12.46 1.48
CA ILE A 56 -5.69 12.28 0.05
C ILE A 56 -6.89 13.13 -0.37
N THR A 57 -6.66 14.09 -1.26
CA THR A 57 -7.65 15.03 -1.78
C THR A 57 -7.62 15.06 -3.31
N PRO A 58 -8.66 15.58 -3.99
CA PRO A 58 -8.62 15.79 -5.44
C PRO A 58 -7.45 16.67 -5.90
N SER A 59 -6.91 17.52 -5.01
CA SER A 59 -5.77 18.39 -5.27
C SER A 59 -4.42 17.76 -4.97
N SER A 60 -4.36 16.60 -4.32
CA SER A 60 -3.10 15.96 -3.91
C SER A 60 -2.13 15.77 -5.09
N GLU A 61 -0.84 15.74 -4.78
CA GLU A 61 0.21 15.50 -5.76
C GLU A 61 0.01 14.15 -6.46
N GLU A 62 0.29 14.11 -7.76
CA GLU A 62 0.04 12.90 -8.55
C GLU A 62 0.89 11.71 -8.08
N ASN A 63 2.09 11.94 -7.57
CA ASN A 63 2.96 10.88 -7.03
C ASN A 63 2.34 10.18 -5.80
N LEU A 64 1.62 10.92 -4.95
CA LEU A 64 0.90 10.36 -3.80
C LEU A 64 -0.31 9.53 -4.26
N LEU A 65 -1.05 10.01 -5.26
CA LEU A 65 -2.18 9.24 -5.83
C LEU A 65 -1.66 7.97 -6.53
N ASP A 66 -0.61 8.12 -7.33
CA ASP A 66 0.01 7.00 -8.05
C ASP A 66 0.57 5.97 -7.07
N TYR A 67 1.13 6.38 -5.93
CA TYR A 67 1.58 5.47 -4.86
C TYR A 67 0.46 4.51 -4.46
N TRP A 68 -0.71 5.03 -4.07
CA TRP A 68 -1.83 4.20 -3.61
C TRP A 68 -2.41 3.35 -4.73
N ILE A 69 -2.39 3.84 -5.97
CA ILE A 69 -2.83 3.07 -7.15
C ILE A 69 -1.89 1.89 -7.41
N TYR A 70 -0.57 2.10 -7.42
CA TYR A 70 0.39 1.02 -7.64
C TYR A 70 0.38 0.01 -6.48
N LEU A 71 0.26 0.49 -5.25
CA LEU A 71 0.11 -0.36 -4.06
C LEU A 71 -1.12 -1.27 -4.19
N GLY A 72 -2.30 -0.69 -4.45
CA GLY A 72 -3.55 -1.45 -4.59
C GLY A 72 -3.57 -2.43 -5.76
N ARG A 73 -2.76 -2.19 -6.80
CA ARG A 73 -2.55 -3.11 -7.93
C ARG A 73 -1.50 -4.20 -7.66
N GLY A 74 -0.87 -4.20 -6.49
CA GLY A 74 0.18 -5.15 -6.13
C GLY A 74 1.56 -4.86 -6.73
N ASP A 75 1.75 -3.68 -7.36
CA ASP A 75 3.07 -3.23 -7.83
C ASP A 75 3.81 -2.47 -6.71
N TYR A 76 4.11 -3.21 -5.65
CA TYR A 76 4.70 -2.66 -4.44
C TYR A 76 6.11 -2.11 -4.65
N LYS A 77 6.82 -2.54 -5.70
CA LYS A 77 8.13 -1.96 -6.05
C LYS A 77 7.96 -0.56 -6.61
N LYS A 78 6.97 -0.35 -7.49
CA LYS A 78 6.71 0.98 -8.02
C LYS A 78 6.16 1.91 -6.93
N SER A 79 5.33 1.37 -6.05
CA SER A 79 4.88 2.07 -4.85
C SER A 79 6.06 2.49 -3.95
N LEU A 80 7.01 1.59 -3.69
CA LEU A 80 8.19 1.90 -2.90
C LEU A 80 9.05 3.02 -3.52
N ASP A 81 9.30 2.95 -4.83
CA ASP A 81 10.02 3.97 -5.59
C ASP A 81 9.37 5.35 -5.44
N LEU A 82 8.03 5.42 -5.55
CA LEU A 82 7.29 6.66 -5.33
C LEU A 82 7.38 7.15 -3.89
N ALA A 83 7.23 6.28 -2.89
CA ALA A 83 7.34 6.66 -1.48
C ALA A 83 8.72 7.24 -1.14
N GLN A 84 9.79 6.61 -1.64
CA GLN A 84 11.16 7.09 -1.47
C GLN A 84 11.39 8.42 -2.19
N ASN A 85 10.79 8.61 -3.38
CA ASN A 85 10.85 9.86 -4.11
C ASN A 85 10.11 11.01 -3.39
N ILE A 86 8.96 10.70 -2.77
CA ILE A 86 8.21 11.63 -1.92
C ILE A 86 9.02 11.95 -0.64
N GLY A 87 9.80 10.99 -0.14
CA GLY A 87 10.52 11.10 1.13
C GLY A 87 9.63 10.84 2.34
N ASP A 88 8.54 10.09 2.16
CA ASP A 88 7.60 9.76 3.22
C ASP A 88 7.93 8.39 3.83
N ASP A 89 8.41 8.40 5.07
CA ASP A 89 8.79 7.19 5.79
C ASP A 89 7.61 6.26 6.08
N GLN A 90 6.39 6.80 6.26
CA GLN A 90 5.19 5.99 6.53
C GLN A 90 4.76 5.24 5.27
N LEU A 91 4.75 5.91 4.12
CA LEU A 91 4.49 5.27 2.83
C LEU A 91 5.59 4.25 2.49
N THR A 92 6.84 4.58 2.80
CA THR A 92 7.98 3.68 2.57
C THR A 92 7.84 2.41 3.43
N LEU A 93 7.49 2.56 4.70
CA LEU A 93 7.22 1.44 5.61
C LEU A 93 6.08 0.56 5.11
N HIS A 94 4.99 1.17 4.65
CA HIS A 94 3.81 0.44 4.16
C HIS A 94 4.12 -0.37 2.89
N ALA A 95 4.87 0.22 1.95
CA ALA A 95 5.32 -0.48 0.75
C ALA A 95 6.27 -1.66 1.07
N TYR A 96 7.21 -1.50 2.01
CA TYR A 96 8.08 -2.59 2.45
C TYR A 96 7.31 -3.71 3.14
N THR A 97 6.32 -3.39 3.96
CA THR A 97 5.45 -4.37 4.61
C THR A 97 4.72 -5.23 3.57
N ASN A 98 4.11 -4.59 2.57
CA ASN A 98 3.46 -5.30 1.47
C ASN A 98 4.43 -6.14 0.62
N LEU A 99 5.64 -5.64 0.34
CA LEU A 99 6.70 -6.41 -0.34
C LEU A 99 7.13 -7.64 0.43
N TYR A 100 7.23 -7.51 1.76
CA TYR A 100 7.56 -8.61 2.66
C TYR A 100 6.48 -9.69 2.60
N GLU A 101 5.21 -9.31 2.73
CA GLU A 101 4.07 -10.24 2.67
C GLU A 101 3.98 -10.95 1.31
N GLN A 102 4.04 -10.20 0.20
CA GLN A 102 4.05 -10.77 -1.15
C GLN A 102 5.20 -11.78 -1.33
N THR A 103 6.39 -11.44 -0.84
CA THR A 103 7.55 -12.34 -0.94
C THR A 103 7.38 -13.57 -0.05
N ARG A 104 6.80 -13.42 1.15
CA ARG A 104 6.53 -14.50 2.10
C ARG A 104 5.51 -15.48 1.52
N GLU A 105 4.54 -15.01 0.75
CA GLU A 105 3.48 -15.83 0.15
C GLU A 105 3.85 -16.44 -1.20
N ASP A 106 4.88 -15.92 -1.88
CA ASP A 106 5.34 -16.46 -3.16
C ASP A 106 5.89 -17.90 -3.01
N LYS A 107 5.10 -18.87 -3.48
CA LYS A 107 5.44 -20.32 -3.47
C LYS A 107 6.38 -20.72 -4.60
N ASN A 108 6.56 -19.86 -5.60
CA ASN A 108 7.35 -20.13 -6.80
C ASN A 108 8.79 -19.57 -6.70
N MET A 109 9.05 -18.67 -5.74
CA MET A 109 10.38 -18.12 -5.53
C MET A 109 11.35 -19.14 -4.93
N LYS A 110 12.56 -19.24 -5.50
CA LYS A 110 13.65 -20.05 -4.95
C LYS A 110 13.96 -19.67 -3.50
N GLY A 111 14.07 -20.67 -2.62
CA GLY A 111 14.24 -20.49 -1.17
C GLY A 111 15.35 -19.51 -0.78
N ALA A 112 16.56 -19.65 -1.33
CA ALA A 112 17.67 -18.74 -1.02
C ALA A 112 17.39 -17.28 -1.44
N LYS A 113 16.76 -17.07 -2.59
CA LYS A 113 16.40 -15.73 -3.07
C LYS A 113 15.28 -15.12 -2.21
N LYS A 114 14.31 -15.94 -1.80
CA LYS A 114 13.20 -15.56 -0.93
C LYS A 114 13.73 -15.12 0.43
N GLN A 115 14.57 -15.93 1.08
CA GLN A 115 15.15 -15.60 2.38
C GLN A 115 16.00 -14.33 2.35
N LYS A 116 16.80 -14.13 1.29
CA LYS A 116 17.57 -12.89 1.12
C LYS A 116 16.68 -11.65 1.10
N LYS A 117 15.63 -11.66 0.27
CA LYS A 117 14.68 -10.53 0.18
C LYS A 117 13.92 -10.29 1.48
N LEU A 118 13.43 -11.36 2.13
CA LEU A 118 12.71 -11.23 3.40
C LEU A 118 13.60 -10.58 4.46
N SER A 119 14.88 -10.98 4.53
CA SER A 119 15.84 -10.35 5.45
C SER A 119 16.11 -8.89 5.12
N GLU A 120 16.21 -8.54 3.83
CA GLU A 120 16.39 -7.15 3.38
C GLU A 120 15.18 -6.29 3.77
N TYR A 121 13.96 -6.73 3.43
CA TYR A 121 12.74 -5.98 3.74
C TYR A 121 12.48 -5.87 5.24
N ARG A 122 12.72 -6.94 6.01
CA ARG A 122 12.56 -6.91 7.47
C ARG A 122 13.45 -5.86 8.13
N LYS A 123 14.71 -5.77 7.69
CA LYS A 123 15.64 -4.76 8.20
C LYS A 123 15.13 -3.34 7.96
N GLU A 124 14.66 -3.04 6.75
CA GLU A 124 14.10 -1.73 6.41
C GLU A 124 12.84 -1.41 7.23
N ILE A 125 11.96 -2.40 7.42
CA ILE A 125 10.75 -2.28 8.25
C ILE A 125 11.12 -1.96 9.70
N GLU A 126 12.10 -2.66 10.28
CA GLU A 126 12.57 -2.42 11.65
C GLU A 126 13.16 -1.01 11.81
N GLU A 127 14.00 -0.57 10.87
CA GLU A 127 14.62 0.75 10.88
C GLU A 127 13.58 1.88 10.77
N LEU A 128 12.64 1.77 9.82
CA LEU A 128 11.57 2.74 9.62
C LEU A 128 10.59 2.77 10.79
N SER A 129 10.21 1.61 11.32
CA SER A 129 9.28 1.54 12.46
C SER A 129 9.90 2.19 13.70
N LYS A 130 11.19 1.97 13.95
CA LYS A 130 11.93 2.65 15.01
C LYS A 130 11.96 4.16 14.80
N LYS A 131 12.21 4.63 13.56
CA LYS A 131 12.22 6.06 13.21
C LYS A 131 10.85 6.72 13.45
N LEU A 132 9.77 6.00 13.15
CA LEU A 132 8.39 6.47 13.28
C LEU A 132 7.80 6.29 14.69
N GLY A 133 8.52 5.61 15.61
CA GLY A 133 8.01 5.30 16.94
C GLY A 133 6.87 4.27 16.94
N VAL A 134 6.71 3.51 15.86
CA VAL A 134 5.72 2.44 15.73
C VAL A 134 6.27 1.18 16.38
N LYS A 135 5.50 0.57 17.28
CA LYS A 135 5.85 -0.76 17.80
C LYS A 135 5.64 -1.78 16.68
N VAL A 136 6.72 -2.32 16.12
CA VAL A 136 6.63 -3.54 15.30
C VAL A 136 6.08 -4.62 16.23
N GLY A 137 4.92 -5.19 15.88
CA GLY A 137 4.34 -6.27 16.66
C GLY A 137 5.39 -7.36 16.86
N GLU A 138 5.70 -7.66 18.11
CA GLU A 138 6.55 -8.80 18.47
C GLU A 138 5.98 -10.03 17.76
N GLU A 139 6.83 -10.73 17.01
CA GLU A 139 6.53 -12.10 16.58
C GLU A 139 6.08 -12.84 17.83
N LYS A 140 4.79 -13.22 17.88
CA LYS A 140 4.34 -14.24 18.82
C LYS A 140 5.01 -15.53 18.37
N ASP A 141 6.18 -15.79 18.93
CA ASP A 141 6.70 -17.12 19.10
C ASP A 141 5.72 -17.86 20.05
N GLU A 142 4.73 -18.53 19.46
CA GLU A 142 3.98 -19.63 20.08
C GLU A 142 4.53 -20.97 19.56
#